data_AF-A0A523NES5-F1
#
_entry.id   AF-A0A523NES5-F1
#
_cell.length_a   1.000
_cell.length_b   1.000
_cell.length_c   1.000
_cell.angle_alpha   90.00
_cell.angle_beta   90.00
_cell.angle_gamma   90.00
#
_symmetry.space_group_name_H-M   'P 1'
#
loop_
_entity.id
_entity.type
_entity.pdbx_description
1 polymer ?
#
loop_
_entity_poly.entity_id
_entity_poly.type
_entity_poly.pdbx_seq_one_letter_code
_entity_poly.pdbx_strand_id
1 'polypeptide(L)'
;MKPVRVVLRILGWLLTPLVAWAASHFGGAIGATIAGGVASARLGLALTVAAAALSGLLALQLWIRLLRYSPELRRALHVDADATPDTDSLGDR
;
A
#
# COMPACT_ATOMS: atom_id res chain seq x y z
N MET A 1 -25.32 -13.87 -1.51
CA MET A 1 -24.39 -12.73 -1.59
C MET A 1 -22.89 -13.13 -1.62
N LYS A 2 -22.55 -14.38 -2.01
CA LYS A 2 -21.15 -14.86 -2.11
C LYS A 2 -20.23 -14.06 -3.07
N PRO A 3 -20.66 -13.60 -4.26
CA PRO A 3 -19.74 -12.92 -5.19
C PRO A 3 -19.30 -11.53 -4.70
N VAL A 4 -20.20 -10.80 -4.02
CA VAL A 4 -19.90 -9.47 -3.48
C VAL A 4 -18.78 -9.52 -2.42
N ARG A 5 -18.78 -10.54 -1.54
CA ARG A 5 -17.71 -10.71 -0.54
C ARG A 5 -16.35 -11.01 -1.17
N VAL A 6 -16.31 -11.80 -2.24
CA VAL A 6 -15.06 -12.11 -2.96
C VAL A 6 -14.50 -10.85 -3.62
N VAL A 7 -15.34 -10.04 -4.25
CA VAL A 7 -14.91 -8.77 -4.87
C VAL A 7 -14.35 -7.81 -3.83
N LEU A 8 -15.03 -7.63 -2.69
CA LEU A 8 -14.56 -6.74 -1.61
C LEU A 8 -13.23 -7.21 -1.01
N ARG A 9 -13.05 -8.51 -0.86
CA ARG A 9 -11.79 -9.11 -0.40
C ARG A 9 -10.64 -8.88 -1.39
N ILE A 10 -10.90 -9.06 -2.69
CA ILE A 10 -9.91 -8.75 -3.74
C ILE A 10 -9.59 -7.25 -3.73
N LEU A 11 -10.60 -6.38 -3.59
CA LEU A 11 -10.41 -4.94 -3.50
C LEU A 11 -9.57 -4.54 -2.27
N GLY A 12 -9.87 -5.10 -1.09
CA GLY A 12 -9.13 -4.83 0.14
C GLY A 12 -7.68 -5.31 0.05
N TRP A 13 -7.45 -6.47 -0.57
CA TRP A 13 -6.11 -6.98 -0.81
C TRP A 13 -5.34 -6.11 -1.81
N LEU A 14 -5.99 -5.68 -2.89
CA LEU A 14 -5.39 -4.84 -3.94
C LEU A 14 -5.20 -3.38 -3.50
N LEU A 15 -5.95 -2.92 -2.49
CA LEU A 15 -5.79 -1.58 -1.94
C LEU A 15 -4.39 -1.37 -1.34
N THR A 16 -3.84 -2.41 -0.70
CA THR A 16 -2.50 -2.38 -0.09
C THR A 16 -1.39 -2.08 -1.12
N PRO A 17 -1.23 -2.86 -2.21
CA PRO A 17 -0.28 -2.54 -3.26
C PRO A 17 -0.63 -1.25 -4.00
N LEU A 18 -1.92 -0.90 -4.13
CA LEU A 18 -2.34 0.35 -4.78
C LEU A 18 -1.89 1.59 -3.99
N VAL A 19 -2.04 1.58 -2.66
CA VAL A 19 -1.59 2.64 -1.75
C VAL A 19 -0.07 2.76 -1.79
N ALA A 20 0.64 1.63 -1.72
CA ALA A 20 2.10 1.63 -1.82
C ALA A 20 2.58 2.18 -3.18
N TRP A 21 1.91 1.79 -4.27
CA TRP A 21 2.23 2.25 -5.62
C TRP A 21 1.98 3.75 -5.80
N ALA A 22 0.83 4.25 -5.37
CA ALA A 22 0.51 5.68 -5.41
C ALA A 22 1.54 6.51 -4.62
N ALA A 23 1.86 6.09 -3.39
CA ALA A 23 2.85 6.78 -2.56
C ALA A 23 4.26 6.74 -3.17
N SER A 24 4.64 5.62 -3.79
CA SER A 24 5.92 5.50 -4.50
C SER A 24 5.99 6.45 -5.69
N HIS A 25 4.88 6.61 -6.42
CA HIS A 25 4.81 7.54 -7.55
C HIS A 25 4.95 8.99 -7.11
N PHE A 26 4.26 9.41 -6.05
CA PHE A 26 4.41 10.75 -5.48
C PHE A 26 5.82 10.99 -4.92
N GLY A 27 6.36 10.02 -4.18
CA GLY A 27 7.74 10.08 -3.68
C GLY A 27 8.76 10.21 -4.80
N GLY A 28 8.59 9.44 -5.88
CA GLY A 28 9.41 9.52 -7.08
C GLY A 28 9.27 10.87 -7.79
N ALA A 29 8.06 11.39 -7.96
CA ALA A 29 7.84 12.70 -8.59
C ALA A 29 8.52 13.84 -7.82
N ILE A 30 8.42 13.83 -6.48
CA ILE A 30 9.11 14.78 -5.61
C ILE A 30 10.63 14.61 -5.75
N GLY A 31 11.12 13.37 -5.67
CA GLY A 31 12.54 13.06 -5.82
C GLY A 31 13.11 13.48 -7.19
N ALA A 32 12.36 13.29 -8.26
CA ALA A 32 12.71 13.70 -9.62
C ALA A 32 12.74 15.23 -9.77
N THR A 33 11.79 15.93 -9.14
CA THR A 33 11.77 17.39 -9.13
C THR A 33 13.01 17.95 -8.43
N ILE A 34 13.39 17.37 -7.29
CA ILE A 34 14.62 17.73 -6.56
C ILE A 34 15.86 17.38 -7.38
N ALA A 35 15.86 16.21 -8.04
CA ALA A 35 16.95 15.75 -8.89
C ALA A 35 17.23 16.68 -10.08
N GLY A 36 16.21 17.40 -10.59
CA GLY A 36 16.38 18.41 -11.63
C GLY A 36 17.35 19.55 -11.26
N GLY A 37 17.57 19.79 -9.96
CA GLY A 37 18.56 20.75 -9.46
C GLY A 37 19.97 20.18 -9.27
N VAL A 38 20.18 18.89 -9.53
CA VAL A 38 21.45 18.20 -9.25
C VAL A 38 22.25 18.01 -10.54
N ALA A 39 23.50 18.51 -10.57
CA ALA A 39 24.37 18.41 -11.75
C ALA A 39 24.78 16.97 -12.11
N SER A 40 24.77 16.06 -11.12
CA SER A 40 25.13 14.65 -11.31
C SER A 40 23.89 13.80 -11.58
N ALA A 41 23.78 13.27 -12.81
CA ALA A 41 22.70 12.38 -13.21
C ALA A 41 22.57 11.12 -12.32
N ARG A 42 23.70 10.58 -11.84
CA ARG A 42 23.70 9.40 -10.95
C ARG A 42 23.08 9.73 -9.59
N LEU A 43 23.40 10.91 -9.03
CA LEU A 43 22.83 11.36 -7.77
C LEU A 43 21.34 11.69 -7.90
N GLY A 44 20.94 12.32 -9.01
CA GLY A 44 19.53 12.59 -9.30
C GLY A 44 18.70 11.30 -9.41
N LEU A 45 19.21 10.29 -10.10
CA LEU A 45 18.58 8.96 -10.17
C LEU A 45 18.46 8.33 -8.77
N ALA A 46 19.55 8.34 -7.99
CA ALA A 46 19.56 7.76 -6.64
C ALA A 46 18.54 8.45 -5.72
N LEU A 47 18.44 9.77 -5.77
CA LEU A 47 17.45 10.53 -4.99
C LEU A 47 16.01 10.18 -5.37
N THR A 48 15.74 10.08 -6.66
CA THR A 48 14.41 9.73 -7.18
C THR A 48 13.98 8.33 -6.71
N VAL A 49 14.86 7.35 -6.87
CA VAL A 49 14.62 5.96 -6.45
C VAL A 49 14.46 5.87 -4.93
N ALA A 50 15.33 6.55 -4.17
CA ALA A 50 15.24 6.56 -2.72
C ALA A 50 13.95 7.20 -2.22
N ALA A 51 13.54 8.34 -2.79
CA ALA A 51 12.32 9.02 -2.41
C ALA A 51 11.07 8.19 -2.73
N ALA A 52 11.03 7.52 -3.89
CA ALA A 52 9.97 6.58 -4.25
C ALA A 52 9.89 5.41 -3.27
N ALA A 53 11.03 4.75 -3.00
CA ALA A 53 11.10 3.59 -2.12
C ALA A 53 10.69 3.93 -0.67
N LEU A 54 11.21 5.04 -0.13
CA LEU A 54 10.88 5.50 1.22
C LEU A 54 9.39 5.83 1.34
N SER A 55 8.82 6.52 0.35
CA SER A 55 7.40 6.90 0.36
C SER A 55 6.48 5.69 0.28
N GLY A 56 6.79 4.73 -0.60
CA GLY A 56 6.06 3.46 -0.68
C GLY A 56 6.11 2.65 0.61
N LEU A 57 7.29 2.56 1.23
CA LEU A 57 7.49 1.83 2.48
C LEU A 57 6.74 2.49 3.65
N LEU A 58 6.81 3.81 3.77
CA LEU A 58 6.09 4.57 4.80
C LEU A 58 4.58 4.44 4.65
N ALA A 59 4.07 4.52 3.42
CA ALA A 59 2.66 4.35 3.15
C ALA A 59 2.18 2.94 3.52
N LEU A 60 2.96 1.90 3.20
CA LEU A 60 2.66 0.52 3.59
C LEU A 60 2.62 0.35 5.11
N GLN A 61 3.58 0.92 5.82
CA GLN A 61 3.62 0.88 7.28
C GLN A 61 2.42 1.60 7.92
N LEU A 62 2.08 2.78 7.39
CA LEU A 62 0.93 3.54 7.88
C LEU A 62 -0.38 2.82 7.58
N TRP A 63 -0.48 2.17 6.42
CA TRP A 63 -1.64 1.37 6.02
C TRP A 63 -1.85 0.17 6.94
N ILE A 64 -0.79 -0.61 7.22
CA ILE A 64 -0.84 -1.74 8.16
C ILE A 64 -1.24 -1.25 9.56
N ARG A 65 -0.67 -0.13 10.03
CA ARG A 65 -1.08 0.48 11.30
C ARG A 65 -2.55 0.87 11.30
N LEU A 66 -3.04 1.49 10.23
CA LEU A 66 -4.45 1.90 10.12
C LEU A 66 -5.39 0.69 10.17
N LEU A 67 -5.05 -0.38 9.43
CA LEU A 67 -5.80 -1.64 9.48
C LEU A 67 -5.81 -2.22 10.90
N ARG A 68 -4.66 -2.23 11.59
CA ARG A 68 -4.56 -2.73 12.96
C ARG A 68 -5.40 -1.96 13.97
N TYR A 69 -5.49 -0.63 13.84
CA TYR A 69 -6.21 0.22 14.79
C TYR A 69 -7.70 0.43 14.44
N SER A 70 -8.14 0.16 13.20
CA SER A 70 -9.52 0.37 12.78
C SER A 70 -10.26 -0.95 12.54
N PRO A 71 -11.00 -1.47 13.55
CA PRO A 71 -11.80 -2.69 13.40
C PRO A 71 -12.94 -2.52 12.38
N GLU A 72 -13.42 -1.29 12.14
CA GLU A 72 -14.43 -1.01 11.13
C GLU A 72 -13.89 -1.19 9.70
N LEU A 73 -12.67 -0.73 9.43
CA LEU A 73 -12.01 -0.97 8.13
C LEU A 73 -11.79 -2.47 7.90
N ARG A 74 -11.34 -3.21 8.92
CA ARG A 74 -11.14 -4.67 8.83
C ARG A 74 -12.43 -5.40 8.52
N ARG A 75 -13.54 -5.02 9.18
CA ARG A 75 -14.87 -5.58 8.89
C ARG A 75 -15.38 -5.23 7.50
N ALA A 76 -15.19 -3.98 7.05
CA ALA A 76 -15.63 -3.52 5.74
C ALA A 76 -14.87 -4.22 4.59
N LEU A 77 -13.58 -4.50 4.79
CA LEU A 77 -12.72 -5.12 3.79
C LEU A 77 -12.65 -6.66 3.93
N HIS A 78 -13.16 -7.25 5.02
CA HIS A 78 -13.04 -8.68 5.35
C HIS A 78 -11.58 -9.19 5.34
N VAL A 79 -10.69 -8.40 5.96
CA VAL A 79 -9.24 -8.68 6.02
C VAL A 79 -8.78 -8.71 7.48
N ASP A 80 -7.88 -9.62 7.80
CA ASP A 80 -7.28 -9.77 9.13
C ASP A 80 -6.21 -8.68 9.41
N ALA A 81 -5.69 -8.62 10.64
CA ALA A 81 -4.77 -7.58 11.13
C ALA A 81 -3.47 -7.51 10.34
N ASP A 82 -3.09 -8.64 9.74
CA ASP A 82 -1.87 -8.80 8.95
C ASP A 82 -2.12 -8.64 7.45
N ALA A 83 -3.25 -8.03 7.07
CA ALA A 83 -3.70 -7.85 5.69
C ALA A 83 -3.93 -9.18 4.93
N THR A 84 -3.93 -10.30 5.64
CA THR A 84 -4.28 -11.62 5.11
C THR A 84 -5.79 -11.78 5.06
N PRO A 85 -6.30 -12.54 4.09
CA PRO A 85 -7.73 -12.72 3.99
C PRO A 85 -8.26 -13.61 5.12
N ASP A 86 -9.41 -13.24 5.67
CA ASP A 86 -10.08 -14.03 6.71
C ASP A 86 -10.50 -15.42 6.18
N THR A 87 -9.94 -16.48 6.79
CA THR A 87 -10.15 -17.89 6.40
C THR A 87 -11.20 -18.61 7.23
N ASP A 88 -11.76 -17.98 8.27
CA ASP A 88 -12.73 -18.62 9.17
C ASP A 88 -14.02 -19.04 8.45
N SER A 89 -14.28 -18.45 7.28
CA SER A 89 -15.41 -18.82 6.40
C SER A 89 -15.18 -20.04 5.49
N LEU A 90 -13.99 -20.67 5.52
CA LEU A 90 -13.64 -21.86 4.72
C LEU A 90 -13.59 -23.16 5.55
N GLY A 91 -13.68 -23.07 6.88
CA GLY A 91 -13.54 -24.21 7.81
C GLY A 91 -14.82 -24.98 8.14
N ASP A 92 -16.01 -24.49 7.79
CA ASP A 92 -17.28 -25.20 7.98
C ASP A 92 -17.60 -26.10 6.77
N ARG A 93 -16.79 -27.16 6.59
CA ARG A 93 -17.11 -28.29 5.71
C ARG A 93 -16.86 -29.61 6.41
#